data_AF-A0A0M9DNI6-F1
#
_entry.id   AF-A0A0M9DNI6-F1
#
_cell.length_a   1.000
_cell.length_b   1.000
_cell.length_c   1.000
_cell.angle_alpha   90.00
_cell.angle_beta   90.00
_cell.angle_gamma   90.00
#
_symmetry.space_group_name_H-M   'P 1'
#
loop_
_entity.id
_entity.type
_entity.pdbx_description
1 polymer ?
#
loop_
_entity_poly.entity_id
_entity_poly.type
_entity_poly.pdbx_seq_one_letter_code
_entity_poly.pdbx_strand_id
1 'polypeptide(L)'
;MWSRVPQPLMNLTFLLLALVALWMIGEFSNSVNTTGEGEVGYIVSYEGSIYFIQGEHIQQPDIENFSYEDHSMGENAIVFSRYANRFESVSMLDNPSKLLMKNIKNGDKVRIWYSQVFESYPAKIKVQHIEKF
;
A
#
# COMPACT_ATOMS: atom_id res chain seq x y z
N MET A 1 39.07 -6.79 -36.44
CA MET A 1 38.35 -6.29 -37.63
C MET A 1 36.93 -5.95 -37.19
N TRP A 2 36.68 -4.70 -36.75
CA TRP A 2 35.35 -4.26 -36.33
C TRP A 2 34.52 -3.94 -37.57
N SER A 3 33.49 -4.73 -37.83
CA SER A 3 32.52 -4.45 -38.89
C SER A 3 31.82 -3.13 -38.58
N ARG A 4 32.01 -2.11 -39.42
CA ARG A 4 31.23 -0.88 -39.34
C ARG A 4 29.77 -1.24 -39.59
N VAL A 5 28.95 -1.17 -38.56
CA VAL A 5 27.51 -1.36 -38.69
C VAL A 5 27.01 -0.31 -39.68
N PRO A 6 26.27 -0.69 -40.73
CA PRO A 6 25.65 0.26 -41.64
C PRO A 6 24.84 1.29 -40.86
N GLN A 7 25.05 2.59 -41.15
CA GLN A 7 24.29 3.69 -40.55
C GLN A 7 22.76 3.47 -40.51
N PRO A 8 22.09 2.92 -41.55
CA PRO A 8 20.65 2.67 -41.46
C PRO A 8 20.27 1.61 -40.43
N LEU A 9 21.13 0.60 -40.18
CA LEU A 9 20.89 -0.42 -39.16
C LEU A 9 21.03 0.16 -37.75
N MET A 10 21.99 1.08 -37.55
CA MET A 10 22.17 1.79 -36.28
C MET A 10 20.97 2.69 -35.95
N ASN A 11 20.45 3.42 -36.94
CA ASN A 11 19.25 4.25 -36.78
C ASN A 11 18.01 3.39 -36.47
N LEU A 12 17.88 2.22 -37.10
CA LEU A 12 16.80 1.28 -36.83
C LEU A 12 16.85 0.76 -35.40
N THR A 13 18.03 0.36 -34.91
CA THR A 13 18.18 -0.05 -33.51
C THR A 13 17.85 1.05 -32.53
N PHE A 14 18.26 2.30 -32.80
CA PHE A 14 17.96 3.42 -31.92
C PHE A 14 16.45 3.73 -31.88
N LEU A 15 15.79 3.69 -33.04
CA LEU A 15 14.35 3.86 -33.15
C LEU A 15 13.60 2.76 -32.38
N LEU A 16 14.03 1.51 -32.50
CA LEU A 16 13.42 0.37 -31.80
C LEU A 16 13.59 0.49 -30.28
N LEU A 17 14.75 0.97 -29.82
CA LEU A 17 15.01 1.23 -28.40
C LEU A 17 14.16 2.39 -27.87
N ALA A 18 13.98 3.45 -28.67
CA ALA A 18 13.09 4.56 -28.34
C ALA A 18 11.62 4.12 -28.24
N LEU A 19 11.15 3.25 -29.14
CA LEU A 19 9.80 2.66 -29.09
C LEU A 19 9.58 1.84 -27.82
N VAL A 20 10.56 1.01 -27.43
CA VAL A 20 10.49 0.23 -26.17
C VAL A 20 10.48 1.16 -24.96
N ALA A 21 11.29 2.23 -24.96
CA ALA A 21 11.30 3.21 -23.88
C ALA A 21 9.96 3.96 -23.76
N LEU A 22 9.36 4.37 -24.89
CA LEU A 22 8.03 5.01 -24.90
C LEU A 22 6.94 4.08 -24.37
N TRP A 23 6.99 2.79 -24.72
CA TRP A 23 6.06 1.79 -24.20
C TRP A 23 6.18 1.64 -22.67
N MET A 24 7.41 1.56 -22.15
CA MET A 24 7.68 1.50 -20.70
C MET A 24 7.19 2.74 -19.94
N ILE A 25 7.31 3.94 -20.54
CA ILE A 25 6.82 5.19 -19.94
C ILE A 25 5.28 5.19 -19.83
N GLY A 26 4.58 4.64 -20.83
CA GLY A 26 3.12 4.52 -20.82
C GLY A 26 2.61 3.62 -19.69
N GLU A 27 3.21 2.44 -19.53
CA GLU A 27 2.89 1.52 -18.43
C GLU A 27 3.14 2.16 -17.05
N PHE A 28 4.24 2.90 -16.90
CA PHE A 28 4.53 3.61 -15.66
C PHE A 28 3.50 4.71 -15.38
N SER A 29 3.08 5.48 -16.39
CA SER A 29 2.05 6.52 -16.24
C SER A 29 0.71 5.94 -15.75
N ASN A 30 0.32 4.76 -16.24
CA ASN A 30 -0.92 4.11 -15.80
C ASN A 30 -0.86 3.63 -14.34
N SER A 31 0.33 3.25 -13.86
CA SER A 31 0.52 2.84 -12.46
C SER A 31 0.47 4.01 -11.45
N VAL A 32 0.66 5.24 -11.92
CA VAL A 32 0.68 6.48 -11.10
C VAL A 32 -0.68 7.18 -11.07
N ASN A 33 -1.69 6.68 -11.77
CA ASN A 33 -3.07 7.15 -11.62
C ASN A 33 -3.66 6.65 -10.28
N THR A 34 -3.22 7.25 -9.17
CA THR A 34 -3.94 7.26 -7.89
C THR A 34 -5.20 8.14 -8.05
N THR A 35 -6.21 7.64 -8.76
CA THR A 35 -7.47 8.33 -9.07
C THR A 35 -8.50 8.24 -7.93
N GLY A 36 -8.08 8.46 -6.69
CA GLY A 36 -8.97 8.44 -5.53
C GLY A 36 -8.58 9.48 -4.48
N GLU A 37 -9.57 10.02 -3.78
CA GLU A 37 -9.33 10.71 -2.51
C GLU A 37 -8.71 9.69 -1.56
N GLY A 38 -7.47 9.94 -1.13
CA GLY A 38 -6.76 9.00 -0.25
C GLY A 38 -7.49 8.84 1.08
N GLU A 39 -7.50 7.62 1.60
CA GLU A 39 -8.22 7.28 2.82
C GLU A 39 -7.40 7.64 4.05
N VAL A 40 -8.03 8.29 5.04
CA VAL A 40 -7.37 8.72 6.27
C VAL A 40 -7.64 7.72 7.38
N GLY A 41 -6.58 7.37 8.12
CA GLY A 41 -6.67 6.44 9.24
C GLY A 41 -5.37 6.41 10.04
N TYR A 42 -5.22 5.38 10.87
CA TYR A 42 -4.07 5.19 11.75
C TYR A 42 -3.33 3.92 11.38
N ILE A 43 -2.00 3.97 11.49
CA ILE A 43 -1.13 2.81 11.30
C ILE A 43 -0.88 2.11 12.62
N VAL A 44 -1.14 0.80 12.65
CA VAL A 44 -0.86 -0.04 13.81
C VAL A 44 0.06 -1.20 13.42
N SER A 45 1.18 -1.36 14.12
CA SER A 45 2.05 -2.52 13.94
C SER A 45 1.80 -3.51 15.07
N TYR A 46 1.37 -4.72 14.71
CA TYR A 46 1.05 -5.79 15.66
C TYR A 46 1.56 -7.12 15.10
N GLU A 47 2.29 -7.88 15.91
CA GLU A 47 2.89 -9.18 15.56
C GLU A 47 3.65 -9.22 14.21
N GLY A 48 4.32 -8.12 13.85
CA GLY A 48 5.08 -8.01 12.61
C GLY A 48 4.24 -7.70 11.36
N SER A 49 2.91 -7.68 11.49
CA SER A 49 1.98 -7.17 10.49
C SER A 49 1.70 -5.68 10.71
N ILE A 50 1.27 -5.01 9.64
CA ILE A 50 0.88 -3.60 9.67
C ILE A 50 -0.59 -3.51 9.30
N TYR A 51 -1.36 -2.86 10.16
CA TYR A 51 -2.78 -2.62 10.03
C TYR A 51 -3.05 -1.14 9.80
N PHE A 52 -4.08 -0.87 9.02
CA PHE A 52 -4.67 0.44 8.79
C PHE A 52 -6.06 0.45 9.41
N ILE A 53 -6.29 1.38 10.34
CA ILE A 53 -7.53 1.48 11.11
C ILE A 53 -8.21 2.79 10.79
N GLN A 54 -9.49 2.71 10.42
CA GLN A 54 -10.37 3.86 10.28
C GLN A 54 -11.38 3.88 11.42
N GLY A 55 -11.81 5.08 11.78
CA GLY A 55 -12.80 5.24 12.83
C GLY A 55 -12.80 6.64 13.41
N GLU A 56 -13.88 6.94 14.10
CA GLU A 56 -14.08 8.23 14.75
C GLU A 56 -13.51 8.24 16.17
N HIS A 57 -12.97 9.39 16.58
CA HIS A 57 -12.52 9.63 17.95
C HIS A 57 -11.50 8.61 18.49
N ILE A 58 -10.68 8.02 17.61
CA ILE A 58 -9.57 7.13 17.98
C ILE A 58 -8.54 7.92 18.78
N GLN A 59 -8.26 7.46 19.99
CA GLN A 59 -7.22 8.01 20.87
C GLN A 59 -5.98 7.11 20.88
N GLN A 60 -4.83 7.64 21.27
CA GLN A 60 -3.59 6.85 21.37
C GLN A 60 -3.72 5.57 22.22
N PRO A 61 -4.41 5.56 23.37
CA PRO A 61 -4.61 4.33 24.15
C PRO A 61 -5.38 3.25 23.38
N ASP A 62 -6.23 3.64 22.43
CA ASP A 62 -7.01 2.69 21.61
C ASP A 62 -6.06 1.92 20.66
N ILE A 63 -5.01 2.59 20.19
CA ILE A 63 -3.98 2.03 19.30
C ILE A 63 -2.97 1.17 20.06
N GLU A 64 -2.56 1.60 21.26
CA GLU A 64 -1.61 0.85 22.10
C GLU A 64 -2.19 -0.48 22.60
N ASN A 65 -3.50 -0.52 22.86
CA ASN A 65 -4.21 -1.72 23.28
C ASN A 65 -4.81 -2.51 22.11
N PHE A 66 -4.36 -2.26 20.87
CA PHE A 66 -4.80 -3.03 19.72
C PHE A 66 -4.29 -4.46 19.83
N SER A 67 -5.23 -5.41 19.81
CA SER A 67 -4.96 -6.84 19.69
C SER A 67 -5.85 -7.42 18.61
N TYR A 68 -5.27 -8.29 17.79
CA TYR A 68 -6.01 -9.02 16.77
C TYR A 68 -5.92 -10.51 17.09
N GLU A 69 -7.06 -11.15 17.34
CA GLU A 69 -7.13 -12.59 17.56
C GLU A 69 -7.85 -13.25 16.37
N ASP A 70 -7.10 -14.09 15.64
CA ASP A 70 -7.63 -14.86 14.53
C ASP A 70 -8.37 -16.09 15.07
N HIS A 71 -9.70 -15.97 15.22
CA HIS A 71 -10.55 -17.11 15.52
C HIS A 71 -10.88 -17.87 14.23
N SER A 72 -9.88 -18.53 13.63
CA SER A 72 -10.08 -19.36 12.42
C SER A 72 -10.95 -20.62 12.65
N MET A 73 -11.67 -20.72 13.78
CA MET A 73 -12.59 -21.83 14.09
C MET A 73 -14.00 -21.39 14.52
N GLY A 74 -14.33 -20.09 14.50
CA GLY A 74 -15.66 -19.61 14.82
C GLY A 74 -15.88 -18.26 14.18
N GLU A 75 -16.90 -18.19 13.33
CA GLU A 75 -17.29 -17.04 12.53
C GLU A 75 -17.09 -15.70 13.27
N ASN A 76 -16.29 -14.81 12.66
CA ASN A 76 -15.86 -13.46 13.09
C ASN A 76 -14.54 -13.42 13.88
N ALA A 77 -13.43 -13.05 13.23
CA ALA A 77 -12.24 -12.59 13.96
C ALA A 77 -12.55 -11.27 14.68
N ILE A 78 -12.13 -11.14 15.93
CA ILE A 78 -12.49 -10.03 16.79
C ILE A 78 -11.26 -9.15 16.95
N VAL A 79 -11.39 -7.87 16.55
CA VAL A 79 -10.41 -6.85 16.93
C VAL A 79 -10.65 -6.53 18.40
N PHE A 80 -9.85 -7.11 19.27
CA PHE A 80 -9.87 -6.81 20.70
C PHE A 80 -9.08 -5.53 20.93
N SER A 81 -9.75 -4.39 20.74
CA SER A 81 -9.41 -3.21 21.52
C SER A 81 -10.53 -3.01 22.54
N ARG A 82 -10.17 -2.53 23.73
CA ARG A 82 -11.14 -2.13 24.77
C ARG A 82 -12.16 -1.09 24.25
N TYR A 83 -11.89 -0.52 23.08
CA TYR A 83 -12.64 0.53 22.41
C TYR A 83 -13.02 0.14 20.98
N ALA A 84 -13.15 -1.16 20.67
CA ALA A 84 -13.41 -1.69 19.33
C ALA A 84 -14.62 -1.04 18.63
N ASN A 85 -15.61 -0.55 19.40
CA ASN A 85 -16.75 0.22 18.88
C ASN A 85 -16.36 1.54 18.18
N ARG A 86 -15.11 2.00 18.31
CA ARG A 86 -14.60 3.21 17.64
C ARG A 86 -13.92 2.91 16.31
N PHE A 87 -13.62 1.65 16.03
CA PHE A 87 -13.01 1.24 14.78
C PHE A 87 -14.12 0.91 13.79
N GLU A 88 -14.20 1.71 12.73
CA GLU A 88 -15.16 1.50 11.64
C GLU A 88 -14.65 0.44 10.68
N SER A 89 -13.34 0.45 10.41
CA SER A 89 -12.71 -0.52 9.53
C SER A 89 -11.30 -0.87 10.01
N VAL A 90 -10.91 -2.12 9.77
CA VAL A 90 -9.55 -2.61 10.00
C VAL A 90 -9.11 -3.38 8.76
N SER A 91 -8.03 -2.92 8.15
CA SER A 91 -7.42 -3.57 6.98
C SER A 91 -5.95 -3.87 7.27
N MET A 92 -5.43 -4.96 6.72
CA MET A 92 -4.00 -5.30 6.80
C MET A 92 -3.29 -4.77 5.55
N LEU A 93 -2.15 -4.10 5.71
CA LEU A 93 -1.33 -3.69 4.58
C LEU A 93 -0.62 -4.91 3.99
N ASP A 94 -0.82 -5.16 2.70
CA ASP A 94 -0.16 -6.25 1.99
C ASP A 94 1.30 -5.88 1.71
N ASN A 95 2.20 -6.36 2.58
CA ASN A 95 3.65 -6.23 2.47
C ASN A 95 4.13 -4.84 2.00
N PRO A 96 3.85 -3.77 2.77
CA PRO A 96 4.19 -2.41 2.34
C PRO A 96 5.71 -2.28 2.22
N SER A 97 6.18 -1.68 1.13
CA SER A 97 7.62 -1.51 0.92
C SER A 97 8.25 -0.66 2.02
N LYS A 98 9.52 -0.94 2.38
CA LYS A 98 10.26 -0.16 3.38
C LYS A 98 10.34 1.34 3.04
N LEU A 99 10.28 1.68 1.76
CA LEU A 99 10.27 3.07 1.29
C LEU A 99 8.96 3.78 1.62
N LEU A 100 7.82 3.10 1.43
CA LEU A 100 6.50 3.63 1.77
C LEU A 100 6.31 3.82 3.28
N MET A 101 6.88 2.92 4.08
CA MET A 101 6.82 3.00 5.55
C MET A 101 7.90 3.90 6.16
N LYS A 102 8.71 4.59 5.34
CA LYS A 102 9.79 5.43 5.84
C LYS A 102 9.21 6.57 6.68
N ASN A 103 9.67 6.68 7.92
CA ASN A 103 9.20 7.66 8.92
C ASN A 103 7.76 7.46 9.43
N ILE A 104 7.10 6.36 9.06
CA ILE A 104 5.81 5.96 9.62
C ILE A 104 6.07 5.10 10.86
N LYS A 105 5.43 5.45 11.97
CA LYS A 105 5.50 4.75 13.26
C LYS A 105 4.12 4.23 13.65
N ASN A 106 4.14 3.28 14.59
CA ASN A 106 2.92 2.82 15.25
C ASN A 106 2.18 4.00 15.88
N GLY A 107 0.87 4.11 15.63
CA GLY A 107 0.02 5.20 16.11
C GLY A 107 -0.02 6.44 15.22
N ASP A 108 0.77 6.50 14.14
CA ASP A 108 0.74 7.65 13.24
C ASP A 108 -0.58 7.73 12.48
N LYS A 109 -1.13 8.94 12.40
CA LYS A 109 -2.23 9.27 11.50
C LYS A 109 -1.67 9.47 10.10
N VAL A 110 -2.24 8.77 9.13
CA VAL A 110 -1.78 8.80 7.74
C VAL A 110 -2.95 8.89 6.78
N ARG A 111 -2.65 9.33 5.56
CA ARG A 111 -3.48 9.14 4.37
C ARG A 111 -2.85 8.09 3.48
N ILE A 112 -3.63 7.11 3.02
CA ILE A 112 -3.18 6.06 2.12
C ILE A 112 -3.89 6.13 0.78
N TRP A 113 -3.17 5.76 -0.27
CA TRP A 113 -3.73 5.46 -1.58
C TRP A 113 -3.42 4.02 -1.91
N TYR A 114 -4.40 3.27 -2.37
CA TYR A 114 -4.26 1.84 -2.68
C TYR A 114 -4.82 1.54 -4.07
N SER A 115 -4.26 0.52 -4.71
CA SER A 115 -4.73 0.04 -6.03
C SER A 115 -5.73 -1.09 -5.93
N GLN A 116 -5.71 -1.83 -4.82
CA GLN A 116 -6.42 -3.09 -4.72
C GLN A 116 -6.75 -3.41 -3.27
N VAL A 117 -7.96 -3.92 -3.06
CA VAL A 117 -8.43 -4.55 -1.81
C VAL A 117 -8.65 -6.03 -2.13
N PHE A 118 -8.06 -6.91 -1.32
CA PHE A 118 -8.25 -8.35 -1.44
C PHE A 118 -9.34 -8.81 -0.47
N GLU A 119 -10.29 -9.59 -0.98
CA GLU A 119 -11.35 -10.22 -0.21
C GLU A 119 -10.77 -11.26 0.76
N SER A 120 -10.47 -10.80 1.97
CA SER A 120 -9.91 -11.56 3.08
C SER A 120 -10.39 -10.94 4.39
N TYR A 121 -10.20 -11.65 5.51
CA TYR A 121 -10.59 -11.13 6.83
C TYR A 121 -9.39 -11.11 7.79
N PRO A 122 -8.93 -9.93 8.23
CA PRO A 122 -9.28 -8.59 7.75
C PRO A 122 -8.89 -8.40 6.29
N ALA A 123 -9.51 -7.42 5.63
CA ALA A 123 -9.23 -7.11 4.23
C ALA A 123 -7.75 -6.73 4.05
N LYS A 124 -7.08 -7.29 3.06
CA LYS A 124 -5.71 -6.91 2.73
C LYS A 124 -5.72 -5.82 1.67
N ILE A 125 -4.92 -4.78 1.85
CA ILE A 125 -4.87 -3.64 0.92
C ILE A 125 -3.46 -3.45 0.35
N LYS A 126 -3.39 -3.30 -0.97
CA LYS A 126 -2.14 -3.02 -1.69
C LYS A 126 -1.94 -1.52 -1.81
N VAL A 127 -1.12 -0.98 -0.91
CA VAL A 127 -0.85 0.45 -0.81
C VAL A 127 0.17 0.90 -1.86
N GLN A 128 -0.14 2.01 -2.53
CA GLN A 128 0.71 2.68 -3.49
C GLN A 128 1.44 3.88 -2.90
N HIS A 129 0.78 4.63 -1.99
CA HIS A 129 1.35 5.82 -1.37
C HIS A 129 0.85 5.98 0.07
N ILE A 130 1.71 6.52 0.94
CA ILE A 130 1.39 6.86 2.33
C ILE A 130 1.92 8.26 2.61
N GLU A 131 1.05 9.12 3.11
CA GLU A 131 1.36 10.47 3.57
C GLU A 131 1.07 10.56 5.07
N LYS A 132 2.05 11.01 5.84
CA LYS A 132 1.89 11.26 7.28
C LYS A 132 1.39 12.70 7.50
N PHE A 133 0.46 12.86 8.44
CA PHE A 133 0.01 14.18 8.91
C PHE A 133 0.96 14.79 9.95
#